data_AF-W1XH71-F1
#
_entry.id   AF-W1XH71-F1
#
_cell.length_a   1.000
_cell.length_b   1.000
_cell.length_c   1.000
_cell.angle_alpha   90.00
_cell.angle_beta   90.00
_cell.angle_gamma   90.00
#
_symmetry.space_group_name_H-M   'P 1'
#
loop_
_entity.id
_entity.type
_entity.pdbx_description
1 polymer ?
#
loop_
_entity_poly.entity_id
_entity_poly.type
_entity_poly.pdbx_seq_one_letter_code
_entity_poly.pdbx_strand_id
1 'polypeptide(L)'
;MVFLYIYFSVLLMEIKKYYSKLKEVRSLSLKVTTFSSKGRATRIYGYKTKRIHHLQSDNQLRVFLLLEWNDSVKNIEENVELKDLEIIIDNVEDLRLDKFSDKETGQLYQLHTNFLVTTKRNNV
;
A
#
# COMPACT_ATOMS: atom_id res chain seq x y z
N MET A 1 -37.88 -10.45 22.58
CA MET A 1 -37.66 -9.99 21.18
C MET A 1 -36.79 -8.72 21.11
N VAL A 2 -36.98 -7.73 22.00
CA VAL A 2 -36.21 -6.46 22.01
C VAL A 2 -34.71 -6.66 22.34
N PHE A 3 -34.38 -7.54 23.29
CA PHE A 3 -32.99 -7.81 23.69
C PHE A 3 -32.11 -8.34 22.55
N LEU A 4 -32.63 -9.25 21.73
CA LEU A 4 -31.88 -9.82 20.61
C LEU A 4 -31.53 -8.74 19.55
N TYR A 5 -32.43 -7.77 19.35
CA TYR A 5 -32.23 -6.67 18.43
C TYR A 5 -31.15 -5.69 18.91
N ILE A 6 -31.08 -5.44 20.22
CA ILE A 6 -30.04 -4.61 20.83
C ILE A 6 -28.67 -5.28 20.65
N TYR A 7 -28.56 -6.59 20.96
CA TYR A 7 -27.32 -7.33 20.76
C TYR A 7 -26.87 -7.34 19.29
N PHE A 8 -27.80 -7.54 18.35
CA PHE A 8 -27.48 -7.52 16.92
C PHE A 8 -27.02 -6.14 16.45
N SER A 9 -27.66 -5.06 16.92
CA SER A 9 -27.27 -3.69 16.60
C SER A 9 -25.88 -3.34 17.13
N VAL A 10 -25.57 -3.70 18.38
CA VAL A 10 -24.25 -3.48 19.00
C VAL A 10 -23.16 -4.26 18.26
N LEU A 11 -23.40 -5.54 17.95
CA LEU A 11 -22.47 -6.37 17.19
C LEU A 11 -22.21 -5.80 15.79
N LEU A 12 -23.25 -5.36 15.08
CA LEU A 12 -23.11 -4.76 13.76
C LEU A 12 -22.29 -3.45 13.81
N MET A 13 -22.45 -2.67 14.88
CA MET A 13 -21.72 -1.43 15.10
C MET A 13 -20.24 -1.69 15.41
N GLU A 14 -19.94 -2.74 16.16
CA GLU A 14 -18.59 -3.18 16.48
C GLU A 14 -17.86 -3.77 15.25
N ILE A 15 -18.57 -4.57 14.45
CA ILE A 15 -18.09 -5.04 13.15
C ILE A 15 -17.79 -3.86 12.23
N LYS A 16 -18.70 -2.89 12.10
CA LYS A 16 -18.47 -1.68 11.29
C LYS A 16 -17.25 -0.89 11.77
N LYS A 17 -17.05 -0.76 13.08
CA LYS A 17 -15.88 -0.10 13.67
C LYS A 17 -14.59 -0.85 13.32
N TYR A 18 -14.60 -2.17 13.43
CA TYR A 18 -13.46 -3.03 13.06
C TYR A 18 -13.12 -2.91 11.56
N TYR A 19 -14.13 -2.98 10.68
CA TYR A 19 -13.95 -2.78 9.24
C TYR A 19 -13.46 -1.36 8.89
N SER A 20 -13.94 -0.33 9.59
CA SER A 20 -13.44 1.04 9.42
C SER A 20 -11.96 1.15 9.82
N LYS A 21 -11.57 0.54 10.94
CA LYS A 21 -10.18 0.52 11.40
C LYS A 21 -9.27 -0.27 10.45
N LEU A 22 -9.73 -1.37 9.88
CA LEU A 22 -9.01 -2.10 8.82
C LEU A 22 -8.84 -1.25 7.55
N LYS A 23 -9.84 -0.45 7.18
CA LYS A 23 -9.78 0.45 6.02
C LYS A 23 -8.82 1.62 6.26
N GLU A 24 -8.74 2.10 7.49
CA GLU A 24 -7.82 3.16 7.94
C GLU A 24 -6.36 2.67 8.01
N VAL A 25 -6.12 1.46 8.54
CA VAL A 25 -4.80 0.78 8.55
C VAL A 25 -4.32 0.45 7.13
N ARG A 26 -5.23 0.34 6.16
CA ARG A 26 -4.93 0.17 4.74
C ARG A 26 -4.68 1.50 4.01
N SER A 27 -4.82 2.66 4.69
CA SER A 27 -4.89 3.98 4.04
C SER A 27 -3.62 4.84 4.11
N LEU A 28 -2.51 4.36 4.67
CA LEU A 28 -1.25 5.12 4.65
C LEU A 28 -0.51 4.98 3.31
N SER A 29 -1.17 5.37 2.22
CA SER A 29 -0.50 5.52 0.93
C SER A 29 0.34 6.80 0.96
N LEU A 30 1.62 6.70 0.59
CA LEU A 30 2.55 7.84 0.54
C LEU A 30 2.00 8.92 -0.40
N LYS A 31 1.79 10.13 0.14
CA LYS A 31 1.31 11.29 -0.61
C LYS A 31 2.49 12.04 -1.20
N VAL A 32 2.23 12.85 -2.23
CA VAL A 32 3.26 13.72 -2.85
C VAL A 32 3.89 14.72 -1.88
N THR A 33 3.25 14.97 -0.73
CA THR A 33 3.76 15.86 0.33
C THR A 33 4.59 15.13 1.38
N THR A 34 4.68 13.80 1.33
CA THR A 34 5.30 13.01 2.40
C THR A 34 6.82 13.20 2.45
N PHE A 35 7.46 13.49 1.32
CA PHE A 35 8.91 13.70 1.25
C PHE A 35 9.22 15.07 0.67
N SER A 36 10.20 15.77 1.25
CA SER A 36 10.76 16.98 0.66
C SER A 36 11.47 16.60 -0.64
N SER A 37 10.96 17.09 -1.76
CA SER A 37 11.30 16.56 -3.07
C SER A 37 12.68 17.05 -3.52
N LYS A 38 13.70 16.19 -3.48
CA LYS A 38 14.91 16.36 -4.31
C LYS A 38 14.64 16.12 -5.80
N GLY A 39 13.44 15.67 -6.16
CA GLY A 39 12.99 15.38 -7.52
C GLY A 39 11.57 15.91 -7.81
N ARG A 40 10.89 15.36 -8.82
CA ARG A 40 9.53 15.75 -9.20
C ARG A 40 8.49 14.71 -8.76
N ALA A 41 7.52 15.14 -7.97
CA ALA A 41 6.34 14.36 -7.62
C ALA A 41 5.17 14.69 -8.56
N THR A 42 4.33 13.70 -8.86
CA THR A 42 3.21 13.81 -9.81
C THR A 42 1.93 13.24 -9.20
N ARG A 43 0.80 13.91 -9.43
CA ARG A 43 -0.53 13.37 -9.19
C ARG A 43 -1.21 13.13 -10.53
N ILE A 44 -1.64 11.89 -10.77
CA ILE A 44 -2.27 11.50 -12.03
C ILE A 44 -3.51 10.64 -11.77
N TYR A 45 -4.55 10.84 -12.57
CA TYR A 45 -5.77 10.05 -12.48
C TYR A 45 -5.59 8.72 -13.23
N GLY A 46 -5.84 7.60 -12.55
CA GLY A 46 -5.84 6.26 -13.15
C GLY A 46 -7.24 5.89 -13.64
N TYR A 47 -7.37 5.54 -14.91
CA TYR A 47 -8.63 5.11 -15.51
C TYR A 47 -9.01 3.69 -15.10
N LYS A 48 -8.04 2.79 -14.90
CA LYS A 48 -8.27 1.41 -14.44
C LYS A 48 -8.71 1.37 -12.97
N THR A 49 -8.05 2.15 -12.13
CA THR A 49 -8.24 2.15 -10.67
C THR A 49 -9.27 3.17 -10.18
N LYS A 50 -9.67 4.13 -11.03
CA LYS A 50 -10.60 5.23 -10.73
C LYS A 50 -10.19 6.09 -9.53
N ARG A 51 -8.89 6.27 -9.31
CA ARG A 51 -8.35 7.09 -8.23
C ARG A 51 -7.17 7.95 -8.68
N ILE A 52 -6.82 8.93 -7.85
CA ILE A 52 -5.62 9.74 -8.04
C ILE A 52 -4.45 8.97 -7.44
N HIS A 53 -3.43 8.71 -8.26
CA HIS A 53 -2.18 8.10 -7.84
C HIS A 53 -1.18 9.17 -7.43
N HIS A 54 -0.42 8.88 -6.37
CA HIS A 54 0.62 9.77 -5.84
C HIS A 54 2.01 9.20 -6.14
N LEU A 55 2.69 9.77 -7.14
CA LEU A 55 4.00 9.29 -7.60
C LEU A 55 5.09 10.26 -7.15
N GLN A 56 6.20 9.71 -6.66
CA GLN A 56 7.31 10.45 -6.05
C GLN A 56 8.49 10.69 -7.01
N SER A 57 8.44 10.14 -8.23
CA SER A 57 9.47 10.35 -9.25
C SER A 57 8.94 10.21 -10.67
N ASP A 58 9.70 10.75 -11.62
CA ASP A 58 9.43 10.60 -13.05
C ASP A 58 9.53 9.13 -13.52
N ASN A 59 10.39 8.32 -12.89
CA ASN A 59 10.49 6.90 -13.21
C ASN A 59 9.24 6.15 -12.78
N GLN A 60 8.68 6.47 -11.60
CA GLN A 60 7.39 5.94 -11.20
C GLN A 60 6.28 6.36 -12.16
N LEU A 61 6.28 7.62 -12.64
CA LEU A 61 5.31 8.09 -13.65
C LEU A 61 5.39 7.28 -14.95
N ARG A 62 6.60 7.05 -15.48
CA ARG A 62 6.79 6.26 -16.71
C ARG A 62 6.27 4.84 -16.55
N VAL A 63 6.61 4.17 -15.44
CA VAL A 63 6.13 2.81 -15.15
C VAL A 63 4.61 2.79 -14.97
N PHE A 64 4.05 3.77 -14.26
CA PHE A 64 2.60 3.89 -14.11
C PHE A 64 1.89 3.97 -15.46
N LEU A 65 2.38 4.80 -16.38
CA LEU A 65 1.79 4.93 -17.72
C LEU A 65 1.85 3.62 -18.52
N LEU A 66 2.94 2.84 -18.39
CA LEU A 66 3.05 1.52 -19.03
C LEU A 66 2.04 0.52 -18.46
N LEU A 67 1.86 0.51 -17.13
CA LEU A 67 0.89 -0.36 -16.46
C LEU A 67 -0.56 0.05 -16.78
N GLU A 68 -0.82 1.36 -16.85
CA GLU A 68 -2.11 1.93 -17.20
C GLU A 68 -2.47 1.68 -18.68
N TRP A 69 -1.49 1.47 -19.55
CA TRP A 69 -1.76 1.08 -20.94
C TRP A 69 -2.06 -0.42 -21.09
N ASN A 70 -1.51 -1.28 -20.23
CA ASN A 70 -1.60 -2.73 -20.40
C ASN A 70 -2.99 -3.30 -20.04
N ASP A 71 -3.68 -3.93 -20.98
CA ASP A 71 -5.03 -4.50 -20.81
C ASP A 71 -5.10 -5.72 -19.87
N SER A 72 -3.99 -6.42 -19.70
CA SER A 72 -3.87 -7.50 -18.73
C SER A 72 -3.80 -6.98 -17.30
N VAL A 73 -3.42 -5.72 -17.08
CA VAL A 73 -3.40 -5.11 -15.74
C VAL A 73 -4.83 -4.72 -15.33
N LYS A 74 -5.24 -5.20 -14.15
CA LYS A 74 -6.56 -4.93 -13.54
C LYS A 74 -6.49 -3.85 -12.47
N ASN A 75 -5.45 -3.89 -11.62
CA ASN A 75 -5.30 -2.95 -10.52
C ASN A 75 -3.83 -2.58 -10.33
N ILE A 76 -3.60 -1.34 -9.90
CA ILE A 76 -2.28 -0.78 -9.64
C ILE A 76 -2.35 -0.14 -8.26
N GLU A 77 -1.50 -0.56 -7.34
CA GLU A 77 -1.32 0.04 -6.02
C GLU A 77 0.11 0.59 -5.91
N GLU A 78 0.26 1.90 -5.73
CA GLU A 78 1.55 2.56 -5.59
C GLU A 78 1.96 2.68 -4.12
N ASN A 79 3.28 2.68 -3.88
CA ASN A 79 3.88 2.96 -2.58
C ASN A 79 3.36 2.02 -1.46
N VAL A 80 3.19 0.74 -1.78
CA VAL A 80 2.66 -0.25 -0.83
C VAL A 80 3.71 -0.58 0.20
N GLU A 81 3.34 -0.47 1.47
CA GLU A 81 4.19 -0.82 2.60
C GLU A 81 4.46 -2.33 2.64
N LEU A 82 5.72 -2.68 2.87
CA LEU A 82 6.15 -4.05 3.17
C LEU A 82 6.00 -4.29 4.67
N LYS A 83 4.82 -4.74 5.08
CA LYS A 83 4.55 -5.13 6.47
C LYS A 83 5.23 -6.46 6.81
N ASP A 84 5.48 -6.66 8.09
CA ASP A 84 5.95 -7.94 8.67
C ASP A 84 7.30 -8.41 8.11
N LEU A 85 8.14 -7.48 7.66
CA LEU A 85 9.49 -7.80 7.19
C LEU A 85 10.25 -8.59 8.26
N GLU A 86 10.24 -8.15 9.52
CA GLU A 86 10.95 -8.80 10.63
C GLU A 86 10.60 -10.30 10.77
N ILE A 87 9.34 -10.68 10.54
CA ILE A 87 8.87 -12.07 10.62
C ILE A 87 9.39 -12.91 9.44
N ILE A 88 9.48 -12.32 8.25
CA ILE A 88 9.99 -12.99 7.04
C ILE A 88 11.52 -13.12 7.11
N ILE A 89 12.19 -12.16 7.75
CA ILE A 89 13.64 -12.01 7.81
C ILE A 89 14.34 -13.11 8.60
N ASP A 90 13.71 -13.67 9.64
CA ASP A 90 14.28 -14.80 10.41
C ASP A 90 14.64 -16.00 9.52
N ASN A 91 14.07 -16.10 8.32
CA ASN A 91 14.33 -17.15 7.34
C ASN A 91 15.29 -16.77 6.20
N VAL A 92 15.83 -15.54 6.17
CA VAL A 92 16.66 -15.05 5.06
C VAL A 92 18.05 -14.63 5.54
N GLU A 93 18.96 -15.61 5.61
CA GLU A 93 20.35 -15.46 6.08
C GLU A 93 21.18 -14.44 5.27
N ASP A 94 20.80 -14.15 4.03
CA ASP A 94 21.57 -13.29 3.11
C ASP A 94 21.11 -11.82 3.05
N LEU A 95 20.06 -11.43 3.78
CA LEU A 95 19.54 -10.05 3.68
C LEU A 95 20.31 -9.08 4.59
N ARG A 96 21.07 -8.16 3.97
CA ARG A 96 21.82 -7.09 4.65
C ARG A 96 20.94 -5.94 5.15
N LEU A 97 20.16 -6.22 6.19
CA LEU A 97 19.22 -5.29 6.82
C LEU A 97 19.90 -4.27 7.73
N ASP A 98 21.16 -4.53 8.09
CA ASP A 98 22.06 -3.58 8.76
C ASP A 98 22.14 -2.22 8.04
N LYS A 99 21.89 -2.21 6.73
CA LYS A 99 21.87 -0.99 5.91
C LYS A 99 20.53 -0.25 5.91
N PHE A 100 19.46 -0.91 6.33
CA PHE A 100 18.10 -0.38 6.34
C PHE A 100 17.61 -0.07 7.75
N SER A 101 18.51 -0.09 8.73
CA SER A 101 18.29 0.42 10.08
C SER A 101 18.90 1.81 10.25
N ASP A 102 18.22 2.66 10.99
CA ASP A 102 18.79 3.90 11.46
C ASP A 102 19.96 3.61 12.43
N LYS A 103 21.10 4.27 12.21
CA LYS A 103 22.32 4.03 12.98
C LYS A 103 22.26 4.60 14.40
N GLU A 104 21.41 5.61 14.62
CA GLU A 104 21.27 6.24 15.92
C GLU A 104 20.24 5.52 16.79
N THR A 105 19.09 5.14 16.20
CA THR A 105 17.98 4.52 16.94
C THR A 105 17.99 2.99 16.86
N GLY A 106 18.71 2.39 15.90
CA GLY A 106 18.70 0.96 15.64
C GLY A 106 17.39 0.45 15.03
N GLN A 107 16.42 1.32 14.75
CA GLN A 107 15.12 0.93 14.23
C GLN A 107 15.16 0.72 12.72
N LEU A 108 14.53 -0.35 12.24
CA LEU A 108 14.39 -0.63 10.82
C LEU A 108 13.49 0.41 10.14
N TYR A 109 13.90 0.91 8.98
CA TYR A 109 13.05 1.78 8.17
C TYR A 109 11.82 1.04 7.66
N GLN A 110 10.69 1.73 7.67
CA GLN A 110 9.47 1.27 7.02
C GLN A 110 9.70 1.24 5.50
N LEU A 111 9.83 0.04 4.94
CA LEU A 111 10.09 -0.14 3.51
C LEU A 111 8.78 -0.16 2.72
N HIS A 112 8.84 0.40 1.52
CA HIS A 112 7.73 0.40 0.57
C HIS A 112 8.21 -0.14 -0.78
N THR A 113 7.34 -0.89 -1.46
CA THR A 113 7.50 -1.17 -2.88
C THR A 113 6.86 -0.07 -3.72
N ASN A 114 7.45 0.20 -4.89
CA ASN A 114 6.95 1.22 -5.81
C ASN A 114 5.54 0.88 -6.32
N PHE A 115 5.32 -0.37 -6.74
CA PHE A 115 4.06 -0.82 -7.30
C PHE A 115 3.74 -2.26 -6.90
N LEU A 116 2.50 -2.49 -6.52
CA LEU A 116 1.84 -3.80 -6.47
C LEU A 116 0.82 -3.84 -7.59
N VAL A 117 0.99 -4.78 -8.51
CA VAL A 117 0.18 -4.88 -9.73
C VAL A 117 -0.63 -6.16 -9.70
N THR A 118 -1.94 -6.05 -9.91
CA THR A 118 -2.81 -7.21 -10.10
C THR A 118 -3.09 -7.38 -11.58
N THR A 119 -2.72 -8.52 -12.13
CA THR A 119 -2.97 -8.87 -13.54
C THR A 119 -4.10 -9.89 -13.65
N LYS A 120 -4.77 -9.91 -14.80
CA LYS A 120 -5.68 -10.99 -15.19
C LYS A 120 -4.82 -12.22 -15.49
N ARG A 121 -5.16 -13.36 -14.90
CA ARG A 121 -4.55 -14.64 -15.28
C ARG A 121 -5.08 -15.01 -16.65
N ASN A 122 -4.21 -15.01 -17.65
CA ASN A 122 -4.53 -15.64 -18.92
C ASN A 122 -4.46 -17.15 -18.68
N ASN A 123 -5.62 -17.82 -18.70
CA ASN A 123 -5.67 -19.28 -18.77
C ASN A 123 -5.25 -19.67 -20.18
N VAL A 124 -3.95 -19.86 -20.40
CA VAL A 124 -3.42 -20.60 -21.55
C VAL A 124 -3.04 -21.98 -21.05
#